data_AF-A0AA41S8X7-F1
#
_entry.id   AF-A0AA41S8X7-F1
#
_cell.length_a   1.000
_cell.length_b   1.000
_cell.length_c   1.000
_cell.angle_alpha   90.00
_cell.angle_beta   90.00
_cell.angle_gamma   90.00
#
_symmetry.space_group_name_H-M   'P 1'
#
loop_
_entity.id
_entity.type
_entity.pdbx_description
1 polymer ?
#
loop_
_entity_poly.entity_id
_entity_poly.type
_entity_poly.pdbx_seq_one_letter_code
_entity_poly.pdbx_strand_id
1 'polypeptide(L)'
;MLLKYNPVYKKIPVFVHDGKPILESMVILEYIEETWPDSYPLLPKDPYERSTARFWIKFIEEKGTSFRTFFKTSGKNMRRLEEKFWRY
;
A
#
# COMPACT_ATOMS: atom_id res chain seq x y z
N MET A 1 8.05 -17.47 6.79
CA MET A 1 8.06 -17.21 5.33
C MET A 1 8.32 -15.73 5.01
N LEU A 2 7.57 -14.77 5.58
CA LEU A 2 7.80 -13.32 5.37
C LEU A 2 9.19 -12.81 5.80
N LEU A 3 9.65 -13.23 6.98
CA LEU A 3 10.96 -12.81 7.52
C LEU A 3 12.16 -13.28 6.67
N LYS A 4 11.99 -14.32 5.85
CA LYS A 4 13.04 -14.79 4.93
C LYS A 4 13.26 -13.78 3.79
N TYR A 5 12.18 -13.16 3.31
CA TYR A 5 12.22 -12.28 2.13
C TYR A 5 12.21 -10.79 2.48
N ASN A 6 11.61 -10.40 3.61
CA ASN A 6 11.61 -9.03 4.12
C ASN A 6 12.02 -9.00 5.61
N PRO A 7 13.29 -9.31 5.94
CA PRO A 7 13.74 -9.31 7.33
C PRO A 7 13.76 -7.91 7.95
N VAL A 8 13.95 -6.86 7.13
CA VAL A 8 14.13 -5.48 7.57
C VAL A 8 12.79 -4.84 7.95
N TYR A 9 11.87 -4.71 7.00
CA TYR A 9 10.62 -3.98 7.21
C TYR A 9 9.51 -4.86 7.75
N LYS A 10 9.59 -6.18 7.54
CA LYS A 10 8.59 -7.17 8.01
C LYS A 10 7.16 -6.80 7.56
N LYS A 11 7.05 -6.16 6.40
CA LYS A 11 5.81 -5.70 5.80
C LYS A 11 5.45 -6.54 4.58
N ILE A 12 4.15 -6.66 4.37
CA ILE A 12 3.54 -7.17 3.13
C ILE A 12 2.99 -5.98 2.32
N PRO A 13 2.83 -6.13 0.99
CA PRO A 13 3.14 -7.30 0.16
C PRO A 13 4.64 -7.54 -0.06
N VAL A 14 4.97 -8.79 -0.41
CA VAL A 14 6.28 -9.20 -0.93
C VAL A 14 6.01 -10.02 -2.18
N PHE A 15 6.57 -9.61 -3.31
CA PHE A 15 6.48 -10.32 -4.58
C PHE A 15 7.78 -11.08 -4.82
N VAL A 16 7.72 -12.33 -5.26
CA VAL A 16 8.93 -13.12 -5.56
C VAL A 16 8.84 -13.58 -7.00
N HIS A 17 9.76 -13.10 -7.83
CA HIS A 17 9.89 -13.47 -9.24
C HIS A 17 11.31 -14.01 -9.47
N ASP A 18 11.42 -15.20 -10.07
CA ASP A 18 12.69 -15.90 -10.28
C ASP A 18 13.56 -16.04 -9.02
N GLY A 19 12.91 -16.31 -7.88
CA GLY A 19 13.58 -16.45 -6.59
C GLY A 19 14.08 -15.14 -5.98
N LYS A 20 13.88 -14.00 -6.64
CA LYS A 20 14.27 -12.67 -6.16
C LYS A 20 13.07 -11.96 -5.51
N PRO A 21 13.18 -11.52 -4.25
CA PRO A 21 12.12 -10.77 -3.60
C PRO A 21 12.13 -9.30 -4.02
N ILE A 22 10.94 -8.78 -4.34
CA ILE A 22 10.63 -7.37 -4.54
C ILE A 22 9.71 -6.94 -3.39
N LEU A 23 10.10 -5.85 -2.73
CA LEU A 23 9.46 -5.32 -1.52
C LEU A 23 8.74 -4.01 -1.83
N GLU A 24 7.79 -3.63 -0.97
CA GLU A 24 6.97 -2.40 -1.08
C GLU A 24 5.97 -2.44 -2.24
N SER A 25 4.72 -2.06 -1.97
CA SER A 25 3.63 -2.20 -2.94
C SER A 25 3.85 -1.39 -4.22
N MET A 26 4.38 -0.16 -4.11
CA MET A 26 4.62 0.68 -5.29
C MET A 26 5.74 0.13 -6.16
N VAL A 27 6.84 -0.30 -5.54
CA VAL A 27 7.98 -0.89 -6.26
C VAL A 27 7.57 -2.20 -6.95
N ILE A 28 6.70 -3.00 -6.33
CA ILE A 28 6.15 -4.21 -6.96
C ILE A 28 5.33 -3.85 -8.21
N LEU A 29 4.49 -2.81 -8.15
CA LEU A 29 3.68 -2.39 -9.30
C LEU A 29 4.55 -1.85 -10.43
N GLU A 30 5.58 -1.06 -10.12
CA GLU A 30 6.56 -0.58 -11.11
C GLU A 30 7.30 -1.75 -11.76
N TYR A 31 7.76 -2.71 -10.96
CA TYR A 31 8.43 -3.91 -11.47
C TYR A 31 7.55 -4.70 -12.44
N ILE A 32 6.27 -4.89 -12.12
CA ILE A 32 5.33 -5.61 -12.99
C ILE A 32 5.12 -4.85 -14.30
N GLU A 33 4.93 -3.53 -14.24
CA GLU A 33 4.75 -2.68 -15.42
C GLU A 33 5.96 -2.73 -16.37
N GLU A 34 7.18 -2.75 -15.82
CA GLU A 34 8.43 -2.84 -16.60
C GLU A 34 8.69 -4.24 -17.14
N THR A 35 8.29 -5.28 -16.41
CA THR A 35 8.55 -6.68 -16.80
C THR A 35 7.60 -7.18 -17.88
N TRP A 36 6.34 -6.74 -17.87
CA TRP A 36 5.30 -7.19 -18.82
C TRP A 36 4.51 -6.04 -19.46
N PRO A 37 5.17 -5.09 -20.15
CA PRO A 37 4.54 -3.88 -20.65
C PRO A 37 3.43 -4.14 -21.70
N ASP A 38 3.54 -5.23 -22.45
CA ASP A 38 2.63 -5.53 -23.56
C ASP A 38 1.55 -6.57 -23.24
N SER A 39 1.70 -7.31 -22.13
CA SER A 39 0.76 -8.39 -21.79
C SER A 39 -0.42 -7.90 -20.96
N TYR A 40 -0.16 -7.08 -19.95
CA TYR A 40 -1.17 -6.56 -19.02
C TYR A 40 -0.77 -5.18 -18.49
N PRO A 41 -0.95 -4.11 -19.27
CA PRO A 41 -0.56 -2.77 -18.84
C PRO A 41 -1.41 -2.35 -17.64
N LEU A 42 -0.77 -2.07 -16.51
CA LEU A 42 -1.43 -1.60 -15.28
C LEU A 42 -1.81 -0.12 -15.40
N LEU A 43 -1.08 0.61 -16.24
CA LEU A 43 -1.31 2.02 -16.51
C LEU A 43 -1.87 2.26 -17.91
N PRO A 44 -2.61 3.35 -18.11
CA PRO A 44 -2.99 3.80 -19.45
C PRO A 44 -1.77 4.00 -20.35
N LYS A 45 -1.93 3.73 -21.65
CA LYS A 45 -0.87 3.97 -22.65
C LYS A 45 -0.70 5.45 -22.96
N ASP A 46 -1.80 6.21 -22.92
CA ASP A 46 -1.77 7.64 -23.13
C ASP A 46 -0.93 8.34 -22.04
N PRO A 47 0.04 9.21 -22.41
CA PRO A 47 0.90 9.85 -21.43
C PRO A 47 0.16 10.72 -20.40
N TYR A 48 -0.91 11.40 -20.81
CA TYR A 48 -1.66 12.28 -19.93
C TYR A 48 -2.49 11.47 -18.92
N GLU A 49 -3.23 10.47 -19.38
CA GLU A 49 -3.97 9.56 -18.51
C GLU A 49 -3.05 8.81 -17.55
N ARG A 50 -1.87 8.38 -18.03
CA ARG A 50 -0.85 7.74 -17.21
C ARG A 50 -0.32 8.68 -16.12
N SER A 51 -0.07 9.95 -16.45
CA SER A 51 0.37 10.94 -15.46
C SER A 51 -0.70 11.18 -14.39
N THR A 52 -1.98 11.16 -14.79
CA THR A 52 -3.13 11.29 -13.88
C THR A 52 -3.24 10.10 -12.95
N ALA A 53 -3.08 8.88 -13.46
CA ALA A 53 -3.06 7.66 -12.64
C ALA A 53 -1.91 7.71 -11.62
N ARG A 54 -0.70 8.08 -12.04
CA ARG A 54 0.47 8.22 -11.15
C ARG A 54 0.27 9.29 -10.07
N PHE A 55 -0.39 10.40 -10.39
CA PHE A 55 -0.73 11.43 -9.40
C PHE A 55 -1.61 10.85 -8.30
N TRP A 56 -2.69 10.14 -8.64
CA TRP A 56 -3.59 9.56 -7.65
C TRP A 56 -2.93 8.48 -6.80
N ILE A 57 -2.10 7.62 -7.41
CA ILE A 57 -1.29 6.61 -6.71
C ILE A 57 -0.43 7.27 -5.63
N LYS A 58 0.32 8.32 -5.99
CA LYS A 58 1.17 9.06 -5.06
C LYS A 58 0.37 9.80 -3.99
N PHE A 59 -0.73 10.43 -4.37
CA PHE A 59 -1.61 11.13 -3.43
C PHE A 59 -2.17 10.19 -2.36
N ILE A 60 -2.62 9.00 -2.76
CA ILE A 60 -3.13 7.99 -1.83
C ILE A 60 -2.03 7.45 -0.92
N GLU A 61 -0.81 7.26 -1.42
CA GLU A 61 0.32 6.84 -0.59
C GLU A 61 0.63 7.86 0.52
N GLU A 62 0.74 9.14 0.15
CA GLU A 62 1.04 10.23 1.07
C GLU A 62 -0.10 10.49 2.07
N LYS A 63 -1.36 10.45 1.62
CA LYS A 63 -2.52 10.76 2.47
C LYS A 63 -3.08 9.54 3.19
N GLY A 64 -2.85 8.33 2.69
CA GLY A 64 -3.37 7.07 3.23
C GLY A 64 -2.84 6.75 4.63
N THR A 65 -1.60 7.15 4.95
CA THR A 65 -1.07 7.09 6.32
C THR A 65 -1.83 8.02 7.27
N SER A 66 -2.22 9.21 6.79
CA SER A 66 -3.02 10.17 7.54
C SER A 66 -4.44 9.63 7.81
N PHE A 67 -5.10 9.08 6.78
CA PHE A 67 -6.39 8.42 6.93
C PHE A 67 -6.31 7.20 7.87
N ARG A 68 -5.32 6.31 7.71
CA ARG A 68 -5.15 5.14 8.58
C ARG A 68 -4.93 5.53 10.03
N THR A 69 -4.19 6.62 10.28
CA THR A 69 -3.95 7.15 11.63
C THR A 69 -5.20 7.79 12.21
N PHE A 70 -5.94 8.54 11.40
CA PHE A 70 -7.22 9.14 11.78
C PHE A 70 -8.25 8.06 12.17
N PHE A 71 -8.47 7.06 11.32
CA PHE A 71 -9.40 5.96 11.60
C PHE A 71 -8.97 5.12 12.82
N LYS A 72 -7.68 4.85 13.00
CA LYS A 72 -7.18 4.16 14.21
C LYS A 72 -7.44 4.97 15.49
N THR A 73 -7.27 6.28 15.42
CA THR A 73 -7.45 7.17 16.58
C THR A 73 -8.92 7.28 16.95
N SER A 74 -9.80 7.52 15.97
CA SER A 74 -11.26 7.55 16.18
C SER A 74 -11.80 6.23 16.74
N GLY A 75 -11.35 5.08 16.22
CA GLY A 75 -11.76 3.77 16.74
C GLY A 75 -11.19 3.42 18.12
N LYS A 76 -10.06 3.98 18.53
CA LYS A 76 -9.56 3.86 19.93
C LYS A 76 -10.35 4.75 20.89
N ASN A 77 -10.71 5.95 20.45
CA ASN A 77 -11.47 6.90 21.26
C ASN A 77 -12.91 6.41 21.50
N MET A 78 -13.55 5.80 20.49
CA MET A 78 -14.88 5.20 20.62
C MET A 78 -14.92 4.08 21.67
N ARG A 79 -13.98 3.13 21.61
CA ARG A 79 -13.91 2.01 22.58
C ARG A 79 -13.65 2.49 24.01
N ARG A 80 -12.81 3.53 24.19
CA ARG A 80 -12.59 4.14 25.51
C ARG A 80 -13.82 4.86 26.06
N LEU A 81 -14.65 5.44 25.19
CA LEU A 81 -15.91 6.06 25.58
C LEU A 81 -16.92 5.00 25.99
N GLU A 82 -17.05 3.92 25.23
CA GLU A 82 -17.89 2.76 25.60
C GLU A 82 -17.44 2.14 26.93
N GLU A 83 -16.14 1.86 27.12
CA GLU A 83 -15.60 1.34 28.38
C GLU A 83 -15.84 2.29 29.57
N LYS A 84 -15.80 3.61 29.37
CA LYS A 84 -16.15 4.59 30.41
C LYS A 84 -17.64 4.61 30.69
N PHE A 85 -18.48 4.50 29.66
CA PHE A 85 -19.94 4.51 29.77
C PHE A 85 -20.45 3.29 30.54
N TRP A 86 -19.86 2.10 30.33
CA TRP A 86 -20.18 0.87 31.04
C TRP A 86 -19.62 0.78 32.47
N ARG A 87 -18.80 1.76 32.91
CA ARG A 87 -18.25 1.83 34.28
C ARG A 87 -18.98 2.82 35.18
N TYR A 88 -20.00 3.51 34.66
CA TYR A 88 -20.96 4.31 35.42
C TYR A 88 -22.30 3.57 35.49
#